data_AF-A0A915N4L3-F1
#
_entry.id   AF-A0A915N4L3-F1
#
_cell.length_a   1.000
_cell.length_b   1.000
_cell.length_c   1.000
_cell.angle_alpha   90.00
_cell.angle_beta   90.00
_cell.angle_gamma   90.00
#
_symmetry.space_group_name_H-M   'P 1'
#
loop_
_entity.id
_entity.type
_entity.pdbx_description
1 polymer ?
#
loop_
_entity_poly.entity_id
_entity_poly.type
_entity_poly.pdbx_seq_one_letter_code
_entity_poly.pdbx_strand_id
1 'polypeptide(L)'
;MLKKRFTLVDGVDKISSRLRQGRHICGCQARIHNLIRNCLNCGRVVCEQEGSGPCFYCGTIVCTREERQILKKRDKKALELLRKLTSNPQLQNFDILDSGGNLEDIQSIQQKLSLSSLAESIQNAQKYKQKLLLADKD
;
A
#
# COMPACT_ATOMS: atom_id res chain seq x y z
N MET A 1 -23.42 -34.35 -26.52
CA MET A 1 -22.22 -33.47 -26.60
C MET A 1 -22.66 -32.04 -26.83
N LEU A 2 -22.62 -31.19 -25.80
CA LEU A 2 -22.97 -29.77 -25.92
C LEU A 2 -21.84 -29.03 -26.64
N LYS A 3 -22.06 -28.64 -27.90
CA LYS A 3 -21.15 -27.77 -28.65
C LYS A 3 -21.20 -26.38 -28.00
N LYS A 4 -20.17 -26.02 -27.22
CA LYS A 4 -20.01 -24.65 -26.72
C LYS A 4 -19.92 -23.72 -27.92
N ARG A 5 -20.93 -22.85 -28.09
CA ARG A 5 -20.87 -21.70 -29.00
C ARG A 5 -19.76 -20.78 -28.48
N PHE A 6 -18.60 -20.80 -29.13
CA PHE A 6 -17.57 -19.79 -28.94
C PHE A 6 -18.15 -18.46 -29.42
N THR A 7 -18.30 -17.50 -28.51
CA THR A 7 -18.72 -16.15 -28.88
C THR A 7 -17.46 -15.34 -29.20
N LEU A 8 -17.52 -14.43 -30.17
CA LEU A 8 -16.37 -13.59 -30.57
C LEU A 8 -15.78 -12.80 -29.38
N VAL A 9 -16.59 -12.55 -28.35
CA VAL A 9 -16.22 -11.88 -27.09
C VAL A 9 -15.14 -12.66 -26.31
N ASP A 10 -15.22 -13.99 -26.30
CA ASP A 10 -14.26 -14.86 -25.58
C ASP A 10 -12.82 -14.76 -26.14
N GLY A 11 -12.67 -14.37 -27.42
CA GLY A 11 -11.39 -14.22 -28.09
C GLY A 11 -10.71 -12.87 -27.82
N VAL A 12 -11.49 -11.80 -27.69
CA VAL A 12 -10.98 -10.43 -27.46
C VAL A 12 -10.56 -10.24 -26.00
N ASP A 13 -11.31 -10.83 -25.07
CA ASP A 13 -11.00 -10.81 -23.65
C ASP A 13 -9.68 -11.55 -23.35
N LYS A 14 -9.43 -12.67 -24.04
CA LYS A 14 -8.19 -13.45 -23.95
C LYS A 14 -6.95 -12.75 -24.49
N ILE A 15 -7.10 -11.81 -25.42
CA ILE A 15 -5.98 -11.01 -25.94
C ILE A 15 -5.69 -9.85 -24.97
N SER A 16 -6.75 -9.22 -24.48
CA SER A 16 -6.67 -8.08 -23.56
C SER A 16 -6.08 -8.46 -22.20
N SER A 17 -6.26 -9.70 -21.75
CA SER A 17 -5.71 -10.23 -20.49
C SER A 17 -4.26 -10.73 -20.58
N ARG A 18 -3.56 -10.54 -21.71
CA ARG A 18 -2.17 -11.02 -21.86
C ARG A 18 -1.19 -10.06 -21.20
N LEU A 19 -0.34 -10.62 -20.34
CA LEU A 19 0.74 -9.89 -19.70
C LEU A 19 1.92 -9.70 -20.66
N ARG A 20 2.39 -8.46 -20.78
CA ARG A 20 3.67 -8.10 -21.42
C ARG A 20 4.82 -8.43 -20.49
N GLN A 21 5.97 -8.77 -21.06
CA GLN A 21 7.18 -9.07 -20.31
C GLN A 21 7.64 -7.86 -19.48
N GLY A 22 7.83 -8.06 -18.18
CA GLY A 22 8.26 -7.01 -17.24
C GLY A 22 7.11 -6.15 -16.69
N ARG A 23 7.46 -5.19 -15.83
CA ARG A 23 6.48 -4.27 -15.22
C ARG A 23 6.22 -3.11 -16.16
N HIS A 24 4.95 -2.93 -16.53
CA HIS A 24 4.51 -1.83 -17.39
C HIS A 24 3.31 -1.14 -16.77
N ILE A 25 3.22 0.18 -16.95
CA ILE A 25 1.99 0.91 -16.64
C ILE A 25 0.86 0.29 -17.46
N CYS A 26 -0.24 -0.08 -16.79
CA CYS A 26 -1.39 -0.71 -17.41
C CYS A 26 -2.63 0.18 -17.32
N GLY A 27 -2.88 0.77 -16.14
CA GLY A 27 -4.03 1.65 -15.94
C GLY A 27 -5.40 0.95 -15.98
N CYS A 28 -5.46 -0.39 -16.11
CA CYS A 28 -6.74 -1.10 -16.17
C CYS A 28 -7.49 -1.14 -14.83
N GLN A 29 -6.86 -0.72 -13.73
CA GLN A 29 -7.43 -0.75 -12.37
C GLN A 29 -8.03 -2.12 -12.00
N ALA A 30 -7.34 -3.18 -12.41
CA ALA A 30 -7.75 -4.58 -12.23
C ALA A 30 -9.08 -4.98 -12.89
N ARG A 31 -9.55 -4.24 -13.91
CA ARG A 31 -10.74 -4.61 -14.71
C ARG A 31 -10.46 -5.65 -15.79
N ILE A 32 -9.20 -5.75 -16.22
CA ILE A 32 -8.73 -6.66 -17.30
C ILE A 32 -7.77 -7.72 -16.75
N HIS A 33 -6.87 -7.29 -15.86
CA HIS A 33 -5.82 -8.08 -15.25
C HIS A 33 -6.17 -8.30 -13.78
N ASN A 34 -5.72 -9.42 -13.19
CA ASN A 34 -5.97 -9.69 -11.77
C ASN A 34 -5.43 -8.58 -10.85
N LEU A 35 -6.12 -8.38 -9.72
CA LEU A 35 -5.71 -7.42 -8.69
C LEU A 35 -4.47 -7.94 -7.94
N ILE A 36 -3.43 -7.13 -7.86
CA ILE A 36 -2.31 -7.36 -6.93
C ILE A 36 -2.67 -6.76 -5.57
N ARG A 37 -2.88 -5.43 -5.53
CA ARG A 37 -3.32 -4.68 -4.35
C ARG A 37 -3.60 -3.22 -4.71
N ASN A 38 -4.29 -2.51 -3.83
CA ASN A 38 -4.28 -1.05 -3.81
C ASN A 38 -2.98 -0.55 -3.17
N CYS A 39 -2.43 0.54 -3.71
CA CYS A 39 -1.37 1.28 -3.05
C CYS A 39 -1.94 1.91 -1.76
N LEU A 40 -1.35 1.57 -0.61
CA LEU A 40 -1.84 2.07 0.68
C LEU A 40 -1.51 3.55 0.93
N ASN A 41 -0.64 4.14 0.12
CA ASN A 41 -0.28 5.56 0.21
C ASN A 41 -1.20 6.45 -0.64
N CYS A 42 -1.41 6.13 -1.92
CA CYS A 42 -2.21 6.96 -2.83
C CYS A 42 -3.54 6.33 -3.28
N GLY A 43 -3.90 5.14 -2.81
CA GLY A 43 -5.14 4.46 -3.15
C GLY A 43 -5.20 3.81 -4.54
N ARG A 44 -4.19 4.03 -5.41
CA ARG A 44 -4.19 3.50 -6.79
C ARG A 44 -4.28 1.97 -6.81
N VAL A 45 -5.18 1.43 -7.63
CA VAL A 45 -5.36 -0.02 -7.84
C VAL A 45 -4.27 -0.55 -8.79
N VAL A 46 -3.46 -1.50 -8.32
CA VAL A 46 -2.36 -2.12 -9.09
C VAL A 46 -2.76 -3.52 -9.53
N CYS A 47 -2.63 -3.80 -10.83
CA CYS A 47 -2.93 -5.11 -11.42
C CYS A 47 -1.66 -5.93 -11.71
N GLU A 48 -1.82 -7.21 -12.07
CA GLU A 48 -0.70 -8.14 -12.35
C GLU A 48 0.24 -7.69 -13.48
N GLN A 49 -0.23 -6.95 -14.51
CA GLN A 49 0.66 -6.39 -15.53
C GLN A 49 1.62 -5.34 -14.96
N GLU A 50 1.14 -4.58 -13.97
CA GLU A 50 1.98 -3.63 -13.25
C GLU A 50 2.83 -4.35 -12.22
N GLY A 51 2.32 -5.44 -11.63
CA GLY A 51 3.04 -6.38 -10.75
C GLY A 51 3.31 -5.84 -9.35
N SER A 52 4.15 -6.52 -8.58
CA SER A 52 4.68 -6.07 -7.28
C SER A 52 5.95 -5.24 -7.41
N GLY A 53 6.11 -4.18 -6.63
CA GLY A 53 7.19 -3.19 -6.73
C GLY A 53 6.71 -1.76 -6.43
N PRO A 54 7.54 -0.73 -6.68
CA PRO A 54 7.15 0.66 -6.52
C PRO A 54 5.88 0.99 -7.31
N CYS A 55 4.96 1.71 -6.67
CA CYS A 55 3.79 2.26 -7.33
C CYS A 55 4.23 3.26 -8.41
N PHE A 56 3.75 3.09 -9.64
CA PHE A 56 4.10 4.00 -10.75
C PHE A 56 3.64 5.45 -10.54
N TYR A 57 2.79 5.72 -9.54
CA TYR A 57 2.33 7.07 -9.22
C TYR A 57 3.13 7.72 -8.09
N CYS A 58 3.26 7.06 -6.93
CA CYS A 58 3.87 7.65 -5.73
C CYS A 58 5.15 6.96 -5.25
N GLY A 59 5.62 5.92 -5.94
CA GLY A 59 6.84 5.18 -5.56
C GLY A 59 6.71 4.23 -4.38
N THR A 60 5.65 4.33 -3.55
CA THR A 60 5.45 3.42 -2.41
C THR A 60 5.36 1.95 -2.86
N ILE A 61 6.00 1.05 -2.12
CA ILE A 61 6.00 -0.39 -2.44
C ILE A 61 4.59 -0.98 -2.34
N VAL A 62 4.19 -1.64 -3.43
CA VAL A 62 2.97 -2.44 -3.52
C VAL A 62 3.38 -3.89 -3.74
N CYS A 63 2.84 -4.81 -2.94
CA CYS A 63 3.18 -6.23 -2.97
C CYS A 63 1.94 -7.09 -2.65
N THR A 64 2.01 -8.39 -2.95
CA THR A 64 0.94 -9.35 -2.63
C THR A 64 0.79 -9.56 -1.12
N ARG A 65 -0.17 -10.37 -0.67
CA ARG A 65 -0.37 -10.65 0.77
C ARG A 65 0.78 -11.46 1.33
N GLU A 66 1.24 -12.41 0.55
CA GLU A 66 2.31 -13.34 0.86
C GLU A 66 3.65 -12.60 0.93
N GLU A 67 3.94 -11.76 -0.07
CA GLU A 67 5.13 -10.91 -0.08
C GLU A 67 5.14 -9.92 1.10
N ARG A 68 3.98 -9.31 1.41
CA ARG A 68 3.88 -8.42 2.58
C ARG A 68 4.14 -9.15 3.89
N GLN A 69 3.70 -10.40 4.03
CA GLN A 69 4.00 -11.22 5.21
C GLN A 69 5.50 -11.55 5.31
N ILE A 70 6.16 -11.81 4.19
CA ILE A 70 7.62 -11.99 4.16
C ILE A 70 8.31 -10.69 4.59
N LEU A 71 7.95 -9.55 4.01
CA LEU A 71 8.53 -8.24 4.35
C LEU A 71 8.35 -7.88 5.85
N LYS A 72 7.22 -8.28 6.45
CA LYS A 72 6.96 -8.07 7.89
C LYS A 72 7.93 -8.81 8.82
N LYS A 73 8.57 -9.90 8.37
CA LYS A 73 9.49 -10.69 9.20
C LYS A 73 10.83 -10.02 9.43
N ARG A 74 11.21 -9.05 8.59
CA ARG A 74 12.46 -8.26 8.71
C ARG A 74 13.73 -9.14 8.77
N ASP A 75 13.70 -10.30 8.11
CA ASP A 75 14.82 -11.25 8.05
C ASP A 75 15.59 -11.13 6.72
N LYS A 76 16.63 -11.97 6.54
CA LYS A 76 17.41 -12.01 5.29
C LYS A 76 16.54 -12.27 4.05
N LYS A 77 15.46 -13.03 4.19
CA LYS A 77 14.52 -13.32 3.09
C LYS A 77 13.69 -12.10 2.74
N ALA A 78 13.24 -11.33 3.74
CA ALA A 78 12.58 -10.04 3.55
C ALA A 78 13.47 -9.06 2.77
N LEU A 79 14.76 -8.98 3.15
CA LEU A 79 15.75 -8.14 2.46
C LEU A 79 15.96 -8.57 1.00
N GLU A 80 16.09 -9.87 0.75
CA GLU A 80 16.26 -10.39 -0.61
C GLU A 80 15.04 -10.11 -1.49
N LEU A 81 13.84 -10.35 -0.95
CA LEU A 81 12.59 -10.05 -1.65
C LEU A 81 12.49 -8.56 -1.98
N LEU A 82 12.82 -7.70 -1.02
CA LEU A 82 12.78 -6.26 -1.23
C LEU A 82 13.67 -5.81 -2.39
N ARG A 83 14.93 -6.28 -2.44
CA ARG A 83 15.86 -5.95 -3.53
C ARG A 83 15.32 -6.38 -4.89
N LYS A 84 14.66 -7.55 -4.96
CA LYS A 84 13.99 -8.03 -6.17
C LYS A 84 12.83 -7.12 -6.60
N LEU A 85 12.07 -6.58 -5.64
CA LEU A 85 10.92 -5.73 -5.92
C LEU A 85 11.28 -4.30 -6.32
N THR A 86 12.38 -3.74 -5.82
CA THR A 86 12.79 -2.34 -6.07
C THR A 86 13.76 -2.18 -7.23
N SER A 87 14.36 -3.27 -7.73
CA SER A 87 15.40 -3.24 -8.76
C SER A 87 16.55 -2.27 -8.43
N ASN A 88 16.80 -1.99 -7.15
CA ASN A 88 17.85 -1.06 -6.72
C ASN A 88 18.97 -1.82 -5.97
N PRO A 89 20.16 -2.00 -6.59
CA PRO A 89 21.29 -2.68 -5.96
C PRO A 89 21.89 -1.90 -4.76
N GLN A 90 21.53 -0.63 -4.56
CA GLN A 90 22.09 0.22 -3.52
C GLN A 90 21.30 0.25 -2.21
N LEU A 91 20.21 -0.52 -2.08
CA LEU A 91 19.57 -0.73 -0.79
C LEU A 91 20.43 -1.71 0.04
N GLN A 92 21.53 -1.18 0.58
CA GLN A 92 22.40 -1.85 1.56
C GLN A 92 21.88 -1.70 2.99
N ASN A 93 21.05 -0.69 3.25
CA ASN A 93 20.54 -0.41 4.59
C ASN A 93 19.02 -0.62 4.65
N PHE A 94 18.60 -1.37 5.65
CA PHE A 94 17.22 -1.75 5.94
C PHE A 94 16.34 -0.56 6.34
N ASP A 95 16.96 0.58 6.60
CA ASP A 95 16.34 1.80 7.09
C ASP A 95 15.99 2.68 5.88
N ILE A 96 14.87 2.44 5.19
CA ILE A 96 13.90 3.45 4.67
C ILE A 96 12.71 2.70 4.02
N LEU A 97 12.02 1.80 4.73
CA LEU A 97 10.69 1.32 4.32
C LEU A 97 9.62 1.45 5.41
N ASP A 98 9.98 2.19 6.44
CA ASP A 98 9.08 2.73 7.44
C ASP A 98 9.59 4.16 7.70
N SER A 99 9.02 5.15 7.04
CA SER A 99 8.82 6.40 7.78
C SER A 99 7.83 6.00 8.89
N GLY A 100 8.25 5.62 10.11
CA GLY A 100 9.44 6.09 10.81
C GLY A 100 10.29 5.07 11.55
N GLY A 101 11.58 5.41 11.62
CA GLY A 101 12.39 5.26 12.82
C GLY A 101 13.78 4.71 12.56
N ASN A 102 14.78 5.60 12.57
CA ASN A 102 16.13 5.22 13.04
C ASN A 102 16.02 4.88 14.53
N LEU A 103 16.49 3.69 14.91
CA LEU A 103 16.42 3.19 16.29
C LEU A 103 17.26 4.04 17.27
N GLU A 104 18.22 4.80 16.76
CA GLU A 104 19.08 5.69 17.58
C GLU A 104 18.47 7.08 17.85
N ASP A 105 17.33 7.42 17.22
CA ASP A 105 16.60 8.68 17.45
C ASP A 105 15.46 8.57 18.48
N ILE A 106 15.23 7.37 19.05
CA ILE A 106 14.07 7.11 19.94
C ILE A 106 14.21 7.81 21.30
N GLN A 107 15.44 7.96 21.81
CA GLN A 107 15.68 8.63 23.09
C GLN A 107 15.40 10.15 23.03
N SER A 108 15.55 10.76 21.85
CA SER A 108 15.46 12.22 21.62
C SER A 108 14.07 12.68 21.13
N ILE A 109 13.20 11.75 20.67
CA ILE A 109 11.81 12.05 20.27
C ILE A 109 10.86 12.18 21.47
N GLN A 110 11.18 11.57 22.62
CA GLN A 110 10.33 11.60 23.81
C GLN A 110 10.08 13.02 24.36
N GLN A 111 10.87 14.01 23.95
CA GLN A 111 10.73 15.40 24.40
C GLN A 111 9.95 16.31 23.44
N LYS A 112 9.63 15.88 22.22
CA LYS A 112 8.99 16.74 21.19
C LYS A 112 7.61 16.30 20.69
N LEU A 113 7.12 15.13 21.09
CA LEU A 113 5.68 14.82 21.06
C LEU A 113 5.04 15.35 22.35
N SER A 114 4.92 16.68 22.44
CA SER A 114 4.38 17.33 23.63
C SER A 114 2.93 16.88 23.84
N LEU A 115 2.71 16.08 24.89
CA LEU A 115 1.41 15.67 25.43
C LEU A 115 0.38 16.82 25.50
N SER A 116 0.84 18.08 25.58
CA SER A 116 0.01 19.29 25.63
C SER A 116 -0.84 19.52 24.37
N SER A 117 -0.29 19.37 23.16
CA SER A 117 -1.05 19.62 21.92
C SER A 117 -2.15 18.57 21.69
N LEU A 118 -1.85 17.31 22.02
CA LEU A 118 -2.84 16.23 21.97
C LEU A 118 -3.89 16.40 23.08
N ALA A 119 -3.47 16.82 24.29
CA ALA A 119 -4.38 17.12 25.39
C ALA A 119 -5.34 18.28 25.05
N GLU A 120 -4.85 19.33 24.41
CA GLU A 120 -5.65 20.49 24.01
C GLU A 120 -6.70 20.12 22.94
N SER A 121 -6.31 19.31 21.96
CA SER A 121 -7.24 18.76 20.96
C SER A 121 -8.33 17.89 21.60
N ILE A 122 -7.96 17.04 22.57
CA ILE A 122 -8.91 16.21 23.33
C ILE A 122 -9.86 17.08 24.17
N GLN A 123 -9.35 18.12 24.83
CA GLN A 123 -10.16 19.02 25.64
C GLN A 123 -11.18 19.81 24.81
N ASN A 124 -10.78 20.29 23.63
CA ASN A 124 -11.69 20.99 22.72
C ASN A 124 -12.81 20.07 22.22
N ALA A 125 -12.48 18.81 21.88
CA ALA A 125 -13.48 17.81 21.51
C ALA A 125 -14.45 17.50 22.67
N GLN A 126 -13.95 17.41 23.90
CA GLN A 126 -14.78 17.18 25.10
C GLN A 126 -15.74 18.34 25.39
N LYS A 127 -15.26 19.60 25.27
CA LYS A 127 -16.11 20.79 25.44
C LYS A 127 -17.22 20.84 24.39
N TYR A 128 -16.90 20.56 23.13
CA TYR A 128 -17.90 20.53 22.07
C TYR A 128 -18.96 19.45 22.31
N LYS A 129 -18.55 18.24 22.73
CA LYS A 129 -19.47 17.16 23.11
C LYS A 129 -20.42 17.58 24.24
N GLN A 130 -19.91 18.24 25.28
CA GLN A 130 -20.75 18.71 26.39
C GLN A 130 -21.75 19.78 25.95
N LYS A 131 -21.36 20.68 25.05
CA LYS A 131 -22.26 21.69 24.49
C LYS A 131 -23.44 21.07 23.75
N LEU A 132 -23.20 20.01 22.96
CA LEU A 132 -24.27 19.27 22.27
C LEU A 132 -25.21 18.57 23.26
N LEU A 133 -24.64 17.88 24.26
CA LEU A 133 -25.43 17.21 25.31
C LEU A 133 -26.26 18.15 26.17
N LEU A 134 -25.90 19.44 26.25
CA LEU A 134 -26.71 20.46 26.90
C LEU A 134 -27.82 20.98 25.99
N ALA A 135 -27.56 21.12 24.69
CA ALA A 135 -28.56 21.52 23.71
C ALA A 135 -29.67 20.47 23.52
N ASP A 136 -29.35 19.18 23.72
CA ASP A 136 -30.32 18.08 23.65
C ASP A 136 -31.15 17.89 24.94
N LYS A 137 -30.96 18.73 25.97
CA LYS A 137 -31.67 18.63 27.26
C LYS A 137 -32.89 19.55 27.38
N ASP A 138 -33.15 20.39 26.39
CA ASP A 138 -34.36 21.20 26.24
C ASP A 138 -35.41 20.46 25.39
#